data_AF-A0A0M8SVU4-F1
#
_entry.id   AF-A0A0M8SVU4-F1
#
_cell.length_a   1.000
_cell.length_b   1.000
_cell.length_c   1.000
_cell.angle_alpha   90.00
_cell.angle_beta   90.00
_cell.angle_gamma   90.00
#
_symmetry.space_group_name_H-M   'P 1'
#
loop_
_entity.id
_entity.type
_entity.pdbx_description
1 polymer ?
#
loop_
_entity_poly.entity_id
_entity_poly.type
_entity_poly.pdbx_seq_one_letter_code
_entity_poly.pdbx_strand_id
1 'polypeptide(L)'
;AFDAVCASLDEHLDRPLRDVVWGGDVELLNQTVYAQAGLFAIEVALFRLVGSWGVRPQYVAGHSVGEIAAAHVAGVFTLADAC
;
A
#
# COMPACT_ATOMS: atom_id res chain seq x y z
N ALA A 1 6.69 4.27 -6.52
CA ALA A 1 5.51 4.45 -5.63
C ALA A 1 5.46 3.30 -4.65
N PHE A 2 5.31 2.06 -5.14
CA PHE A 2 5.43 0.84 -4.34
C PHE A 2 6.66 0.85 -3.43
N ASP A 3 7.86 1.05 -3.99
CA ASP A 3 9.10 1.04 -3.21
C ASP A 3 9.14 2.06 -2.06
N ALA A 4 8.51 3.23 -2.25
CA ALA A 4 8.46 4.26 -1.21
C ALA A 4 7.50 3.87 -0.08
N VAL A 5 6.41 3.17 -0.39
CA VAL A 5 5.48 2.65 0.62
C VAL A 5 6.11 1.47 1.36
N CYS A 6 6.78 0.55 0.65
CA CYS A 6 7.56 -0.51 1.28
C CYS A 6 8.60 0.07 2.24
N ALA A 7 9.38 1.06 1.81
CA ALA A 7 10.39 1.68 2.67
C ALA A 7 9.80 2.25 3.97
N SER A 8 8.59 2.81 3.93
CA SER A 8 7.91 3.32 5.12
C SER A 8 7.39 2.19 6.01
N LEU A 9 6.80 1.14 5.44
CA LEU A 9 6.25 0.00 6.18
C LEU A 9 7.35 -0.90 6.76
N ASP A 10 8.51 -0.98 6.11
CA ASP A 10 9.64 -1.80 6.55
C ASP A 10 10.22 -1.31 7.90
N GLU A 11 9.89 -0.09 8.34
CA GLU A 11 10.20 0.39 9.71
C GLU A 11 9.35 -0.32 10.79
N HIS A 12 8.26 -0.99 10.40
CA HIS A 12 7.29 -1.62 11.28
C HIS A 12 7.17 -3.14 11.07
N LEU A 13 7.94 -3.71 10.14
CA LEU A 13 7.87 -5.13 9.75
C LEU A 13 9.17 -5.87 10.07
N ASP A 14 9.04 -7.15 10.42
CA ASP A 14 10.20 -8.02 10.68
C ASP A 14 10.99 -8.38 9.41
N ARG A 15 10.36 -8.26 8.24
CA ARG A 15 10.94 -8.60 6.92
C ARG A 15 10.59 -7.53 5.90
N PRO A 16 11.49 -7.25 4.94
CA PRO A 16 11.20 -6.30 3.87
C PRO A 16 9.96 -6.72 3.07
N LEU A 17 8.96 -5.84 3.01
CA LEU A 17 7.67 -6.11 2.39
C LEU A 17 7.82 -6.51 0.93
N ARG A 18 8.73 -5.87 0.19
CA ARG A 18 9.02 -6.21 -1.22
C ARG A 18 9.44 -7.66 -1.40
N ASP A 19 10.22 -8.20 -0.45
CA ASP A 19 10.74 -9.56 -0.53
C ASP A 19 9.66 -10.58 -0.16
N VAL A 20 8.72 -10.22 0.71
CA VAL A 20 7.56 -11.06 1.05
C VAL A 20 6.56 -11.07 -0.11
N VAL A 21 6.21 -9.91 -0.67
CA VAL A 21 5.23 -9.78 -1.77
C VAL A 21 5.71 -10.47 -3.06
N TRP A 22 6.99 -10.32 -3.40
CA TRP A 22 7.57 -10.92 -4.61
C TRP A 22 8.31 -12.24 -4.35
N GLY A 23 8.27 -12.73 -3.12
CA GLY A 23 8.85 -14.00 -2.72
C GLY A 23 7.96 -15.20 -3.09
N GLY A 24 8.39 -16.38 -2.66
CA GLY A 24 7.63 -17.63 -2.83
C GLY A 24 6.94 -18.15 -1.58
N ASP A 25 7.09 -17.47 -0.43
CA ASP A 25 6.52 -17.91 0.84
C ASP A 25 5.06 -17.42 0.98
N VAL A 26 4.14 -18.25 0.47
CA VAL A 26 2.70 -17.96 0.46
C VAL A 26 2.11 -17.91 1.87
N GLU A 27 2.62 -18.71 2.80
CA GLU A 27 2.12 -18.72 4.18
C GLU A 27 2.46 -17.40 4.88
N LEU A 28 3.70 -16.92 4.71
CA LEU A 28 4.13 -15.62 5.22
C LEU A 28 3.31 -14.48 4.59
N LEU A 29 3.13 -14.49 3.26
CA LEU A 29 2.34 -13.48 2.57
C LEU A 29 0.88 -13.46 3.03
N ASN A 30 0.31 -14.61 3.36
CA ASN A 30 -1.07 -14.74 3.85
C ASN A 30 -1.25 -14.30 5.31
N GLN A 31 -0.19 -14.02 6.06
CA GLN A 31 -0.33 -13.42 7.38
C GLN A 31 -0.90 -12.01 7.21
N THR A 32 -1.91 -11.68 8.01
CA THR A 32 -2.67 -10.42 7.90
C THR A 32 -1.78 -9.19 7.81
N VAL A 33 -0.69 -9.15 8.58
CA VAL A 33 0.25 -8.01 8.58
C VAL A 33 0.89 -7.79 7.21
N TYR A 34 1.38 -8.84 6.56
CA TYR A 34 2.01 -8.74 5.23
C TYR A 34 0.97 -8.61 4.11
N ALA A 35 -0.17 -9.30 4.23
CA ALA A 35 -1.26 -9.20 3.26
C ALA A 35 -1.82 -7.76 3.20
N GLN A 36 -2.12 -7.14 4.35
CA GLN A 36 -2.65 -5.78 4.41
C GLN A 36 -1.61 -4.74 3.99
N ALA A 37 -0.36 -4.87 4.46
CA ALA A 37 0.74 -4.00 4.03
C ALA A 37 0.98 -4.07 2.52
N GLY A 38 0.98 -5.28 1.95
CA GLY A 38 1.15 -5.52 0.52
C GLY A 38 -0.01 -4.94 -0.31
N LEU A 39 -1.25 -5.13 0.14
CA LEU A 39 -2.43 -4.53 -0.49
C LEU A 39 -2.34 -3.01 -0.50
N PHE A 40 -2.05 -2.38 0.65
CA PHE A 40 -1.90 -0.93 0.74
C PHE A 40 -0.80 -0.42 -0.21
N ALA A 41 0.37 -1.05 -0.23
CA ALA A 41 1.47 -0.68 -1.11
C ALA A 41 1.11 -0.77 -2.60
N ILE A 42 0.42 -1.84 -2.99
CA ILE A 42 -0.05 -2.05 -4.38
C ILE A 42 -1.12 -1.01 -4.74
N GLU A 43 -2.13 -0.79 -3.89
CA GLU A 43 -3.23 0.15 -4.15
C GLU A 43 -2.73 1.58 -4.34
N VAL A 44 -1.83 2.06 -3.46
CA VAL A 44 -1.21 3.39 -3.59
C VAL A 44 -0.36 3.47 -4.86
N ALA A 45 0.36 2.40 -5.21
CA ALA A 45 1.16 2.36 -6.43
C ALA A 45 0.28 2.42 -7.70
N LEU A 46 -0.83 1.68 -7.72
CA LEU A 46 -1.80 1.67 -8.82
C LEU A 46 -2.50 3.03 -8.97
N PHE A 47 -2.91 3.65 -7.86
CA PHE A 47 -3.47 5.00 -7.89
C PHE A 47 -2.50 5.99 -8.54
N ARG A 48 -1.23 5.98 -8.12
CA ARG A 48 -0.20 6.86 -8.69
C ARG A 48 0.11 6.53 -10.16
N LEU A 49 0.10 5.25 -10.54
CA LEU A 49 0.26 4.82 -11.93
C LEU A 49 -0.87 5.38 -12.82
N VAL A 50 -2.12 5.17 -12.43
CA VAL A 50 -3.28 5.66 -13.18
C VAL A 50 -3.29 7.20 -13.22
N GLY A 51 -2.88 7.85 -12.13
CA GLY A 51 -2.64 9.29 -12.09
C GLY A 51 -1.56 9.77 -13.06
N SER A 52 -0.51 8.97 -13.29
CA SER A 52 0.53 9.30 -14.28
C SER A 52 -0.01 9.34 -15.72
N TRP A 53 -1.13 8.66 -15.99
CA TRP A 53 -1.82 8.70 -17.28
C TRP A 53 -2.79 9.88 -17.43
N GLY A 54 -2.80 10.80 -16.46
CA GLY A 54 -3.66 12.00 -16.49
C GLY A 54 -5.03 11.80 -15.85
N VAL A 55 -5.35 10.61 -15.33
CA VAL A 55 -6.61 10.38 -14.60
C VAL A 55 -6.58 11.15 -13.27
N ARG A 56 -7.67 11.85 -12.96
CA ARG A 56 -7.85 12.63 -11.73
C ARG A 56 -9.20 12.31 -11.11
N PRO A 57 -9.29 11.30 -10.23
CA PRO A 57 -10.56 10.92 -9.62
C PRO A 57 -11.05 12.05 -8.68
N GLN A 58 -12.34 12.34 -8.73
CA GLN A 58 -12.99 13.30 -7.81
C GLN A 58 -13.35 12.66 -6.47
N TYR A 59 -13.56 11.33 -6.49
CA TYR A 59 -13.91 10.54 -5.32
C TYR A 59 -13.10 9.26 -5.33
N VAL A 60 -12.69 8.83 -4.14
CA VAL A 60 -12.05 7.54 -3.89
C VAL A 60 -12.70 6.91 -2.67
N ALA A 61 -12.81 5.59 -2.69
CA ALA A 61 -13.31 4.80 -1.58
C ALA A 61 -12.59 3.44 -1.63
N GLY A 62 -12.47 2.80 -0.48
CA GLY A 62 -11.97 1.44 -0.38
C GLY A 62 -12.77 0.66 0.65
N HIS A 63 -12.44 -0.61 0.81
CA HIS A 63 -13.07 -1.49 1.78
C HIS A 63 -12.00 -2.02 2.74
N SER A 64 -12.24 -1.94 4.05
CA SER A 64 -11.27 -2.38 5.06
C SER A 64 -9.92 -1.66 4.89
N VAL A 65 -8.80 -2.36 4.72
CA VAL A 65 -7.48 -1.73 4.50
C VAL A 65 -7.48 -0.74 3.32
N GLY A 66 -8.31 -0.98 2.31
CA GLY A 66 -8.45 -0.07 1.17
C GLY A 66 -9.04 1.30 1.56
N GLU A 67 -9.76 1.42 2.68
CA GLU A 67 -10.19 2.72 3.21
C GLU A 67 -8.99 3.58 3.63
N ILE A 68 -7.94 2.96 4.19
CA ILE A 68 -6.70 3.65 4.56
C ILE A 68 -5.94 4.09 3.31
N ALA A 69 -5.85 3.23 2.29
CA ALA A 69 -5.29 3.61 1.00
C ALA A 69 -6.06 4.79 0.37
N ALA A 70 -7.39 4.74 0.37
CA ALA A 70 -8.26 5.80 -0.14
C ALA A 70 -8.06 7.12 0.63
N ALA A 71 -8.00 7.05 1.97
CA ALA A 71 -7.76 8.22 2.82
C ALA A 71 -6.37 8.83 2.56
N HIS A 72 -5.33 8.01 2.43
CA HIS A 72 -3.98 8.48 2.09
C HIS A 72 -3.94 9.19 0.74
N VAL A 73 -4.46 8.58 -0.32
CA VAL A 73 -4.41 9.19 -1.67
C VAL A 73 -5.33 10.41 -1.81
N ALA A 74 -6.35 10.52 -0.97
CA ALA A 74 -7.18 11.72 -0.83
C ALA A 74 -6.48 12.85 -0.02
N GLY A 75 -5.30 12.60 0.54
CA GLY A 75 -4.53 13.57 1.32
C GLY A 75 -5.01 13.73 2.77
N VAL A 76 -5.83 12.81 3.28
CA VAL A 76 -6.27 12.80 4.69
C VAL A 76 -5.13 12.39 5.61
N PHE A 77 -4.37 11.37 5.21
CA PHE A 77 -3.20 10.88 5.94
C PHE A 77 -1.92 11.11 5.14
N THR A 78 -0.85 11.52 5.83
CA THR A 78 0.49 11.42 5.25
C THR A 78 0.85 9.95 5.05
N LEU A 79 1.93 9.66 4.30
CA LEU A 79 2.36 8.27 4.15
C LEU A 79 2.73 7.65 5.50
N ALA A 80 3.41 8.43 6.37
CA ALA A 80 3.80 7.99 7.70
C ALA A 80 2.61 7.76 8.63
N ASP A 81 1.54 8.55 8.53
CA ASP A 81 0.32 8.32 9.34
C ASP A 81 -0.47 7.08 8.88
N ALA A 82 -0.29 6.66 7.62
CA ALA A 82 -1.00 5.55 7.01
C ALA A 82 -0.25 4.21 7.10
N CYS A 83 1.04 4.23 7.45
CA CYS A 83 1.91 3.05 7.62
C CYS A 83 2.03 2.68 9.10
#